data_AF-A0A552J4T8-F1
#
_entry.id   AF-A0A552J4T8-F1
#
_cell.length_a   1.000
_cell.length_b   1.000
_cell.length_c   1.000
_cell.angle_alpha   90.00
_cell.angle_beta   90.00
_cell.angle_gamma   90.00
#
_symmetry.space_group_name_H-M   'P 1'
#
loop_
_entity.id
_entity.type
_entity.pdbx_description
1 polymer ?
#
loop_
_entity_poly.entity_id
_entity_poly.type
_entity_poly.pdbx_seq_one_letter_code
_entity_poly.pdbx_strand_id
1 'polypeptide(L)' 'MNYNDHNPPHIHAEYQDYEAVIMIHTGEVCGQMPKRGLNLIWEWLDLHQSELLENWKNARQRKPLNRIDPLP' A
#
# COMPACT_ATOMS: atom_id res chain seq x y z
N MET A 1 22.27 -2.91 16.24
CA MET A 1 20.97 -3.13 15.55
C MET A 1 20.65 -1.86 14.80
N ASN A 2 20.54 -1.93 13.48
CA ASN A 2 20.26 -0.74 12.66
C ASN A 2 18.78 -0.37 12.82
N TYR A 3 18.47 0.52 13.76
CA TYR A 3 17.15 1.12 13.96
C TYR A 3 16.79 2.18 12.89
N ASN A 4 17.34 2.03 11.68
CA ASN A 4 17.10 2.92 10.53
C ASN A 4 16.31 2.21 9.41
N ASP A 5 15.68 1.07 9.70
CA ASP A 5 14.71 0.42 8.80
C ASP A 5 13.42 1.26 8.75
N HIS A 6 13.48 2.38 8.05
CA HIS A 6 12.30 2.91 7.41
C HIS A 6 11.96 1.93 6.30
N ASN A 7 11.07 0.95 6.58
CA ASN A 7 10.44 0.19 5.53
C ASN A 7 9.94 1.21 4.48
N PRO A 8 10.20 0.98 3.18
CA PRO A 8 9.68 1.85 2.15
C PRO A 8 8.15 1.98 2.31
N PRO A 9 7.55 3.11 1.85
CA PRO A 9 6.11 3.26 1.87
C PRO A 9 5.43 2.08 1.17
N HIS A 10 4.56 1.38 1.91
CA HIS A 10 3.87 0.19 1.42
C HIS A 10 2.43 0.13 1.94
N ILE A 11 1.59 -0.63 1.24
CA ILE A 11 0.23 -1.00 1.63
C ILE A 11 0.14 -2.51 1.82
N HIS A 12 -0.80 -2.95 2.65
CA HIS A 12 -1.15 -4.36 2.83
C HIS A 12 -2.44 -4.62 2.07
N ALA A 13 -2.50 -5.72 1.34
CA ALA A 13 -3.68 -6.15 0.61
C ALA A 13 -3.99 -7.60 0.96
N GLU A 14 -5.27 -7.86 1.24
CA GLU A 14 -5.79 -9.16 1.65
C GLU A 14 -6.98 -9.53 0.77
N TYR A 15 -7.05 -10.77 0.31
CA TYR A 15 -8.16 -11.30 -0.48
C TYR A 15 -8.32 -12.80 -0.22
N GLN A 16 -9.38 -13.22 0.47
CA GLN A 16 -9.56 -14.62 0.89
C GLN A 16 -8.32 -15.12 1.65
N ASP A 17 -7.68 -16.20 1.16
CA ASP A 17 -6.46 -16.78 1.74
C ASP A 17 -5.16 -16.13 1.22
N TYR A 18 -5.27 -15.04 0.44
CA TYR A 18 -4.14 -14.35 -0.17
C TYR A 18 -3.78 -13.08 0.60
N GLU A 19 -2.48 -12.90 0.85
CA GLU A 19 -1.90 -11.70 1.47
C GLU A 19 -0.72 -11.19 0.65
N ALA A 20 -0.65 -9.88 0.47
CA ALA A 20 0.46 -9.23 -0.21
C ALA A 20 0.76 -7.85 0.37
N VAL A 21 2.04 -7.49 0.37
CA VAL A 21 2.55 -6.14 0.61
C VAL A 21 2.91 -5.53 -0.73
N ILE A 22 2.41 -4.32 -1.00
CA ILE A 22 2.65 -3.60 -2.25
C ILE A 22 3.41 -2.31 -1.94
N MET A 23 4.55 -2.11 -2.59
CA MET A 23 5.34 -0.88 -2.47
C MET A 23 4.63 0.28 -3.17
N ILE A 24 4.38 1.38 -2.45
CA ILE A 24 3.60 2.52 -3.00
C ILE A 24 4.34 3.19 -4.16
N HIS A 25 5.68 3.19 -4.14
CA HIS A 25 6.47 3.85 -5.18
C HIS A 25 6.61 3.03 -6.47
N THR A 26 6.75 1.71 -6.35
CA THR A 26 7.14 0.84 -7.46
C THR A 26 6.05 -0.13 -7.88
N GLY A 27 5.02 -0.32 -7.06
CA GLY A 27 4.01 -1.36 -7.25
C GLY A 27 4.56 -2.78 -7.04
N GLU A 28 5.81 -2.92 -6.57
CA GLU A 28 6.43 -4.22 -6.29
C GLU A 28 5.63 -4.97 -5.23
N VAL A 29 5.45 -6.28 -5.47
CA VAL A 29 4.61 -7.15 -4.67
C VAL A 29 5.48 -8.13 -3.89
N CYS A 30 5.28 -8.18 -2.58
CA CYS A 30 5.83 -9.22 -1.71
C CYS A 30 4.66 -10.03 -1.13
N GLY A 31 4.60 -11.33 -1.41
CA GLY A 31 3.50 -12.19 -0.98
C GLY A 31 2.79 -12.83 -2.17
N GLN A 32 1.53 -13.22 -1.98
CA GLN A 32 0.73 -13.91 -2.98
C GLN A 32 -0.62 -13.22 -3.15
N MET A 33 -1.01 -12.97 -4.40
CA MET A 33 -2.30 -12.39 -4.74
C MET A 33 -2.68 -12.86 -6.16
N PRO A 34 -3.96 -13.17 -6.44
CA PRO A 34 -4.38 -13.51 -7.78
C PRO A 34 -4.13 -12.34 -8.73
N LYS A 35 -3.79 -12.63 -9.99
CA LYS A 35 -3.52 -11.62 -11.02
C LYS A 35 -4.63 -10.57 -11.13
N ARG A 36 -5.90 -10.99 -11.02
CA ARG A 36 -7.05 -10.08 -11.04
C ARG A 36 -7.05 -9.11 -9.86
N GLY A 37 -6.69 -9.57 -8.66
CA GLY A 37 -6.57 -8.72 -7.48
C GLY A 37 -5.42 -7.72 -7.63
N LEU A 38 -4.27 -8.17 -8.12
CA LEU A 38 -3.12 -7.29 -8.38
C LEU A 38 -3.45 -6.17 -9.38
N ASN A 39 -4.17 -6.48 -10.47
CA ASN A 39 -4.58 -5.46 -11.42
C ASN A 39 -5.44 -4.37 -10.77
N LEU A 40 -6.42 -4.74 -9.94
CA LEU A 40 -7.26 -3.79 -9.22
C LEU A 40 -6.45 -2.95 -8.23
N ILE A 41 -5.50 -3.58 -7.52
CA ILE A 41 -4.62 -2.89 -6.58
C ILE A 41 -3.73 -1.89 -7.31
N TRP A 42 -3.17 -2.23 -8.47
CA TRP A 42 -2.34 -1.31 -9.24
C TRP A 42 -3.14 -0.15 -9.83
N GLU A 43 -4.33 -0.40 -10.38
CA GLU A 43 -5.23 0.67 -10.84
C GLU A 43 -5.58 1.62 -9.70
N TRP A 44 -5.88 1.09 -8.52
CA TRP A 44 -6.16 1.88 -7.33
C TRP A 44 -4.91 2.64 -6.83
N LEU A 45 -3.75 1.98 -6.84
CA LEU A 45 -2.48 2.58 -6.45
C LEU A 45 -2.12 3.76 -7.36
N ASP A 46 -2.29 3.62 -8.67
CA ASP A 46 -2.00 4.67 -9.65
C ASP A 46 -2.90 5.90 -9.44
N LEU A 47 -4.18 5.69 -9.13
CA LEU A 47 -5.12 6.78 -8.86
C LEU A 47 -4.82 7.50 -7.53
N HIS A 48 -4.42 6.76 -6.50
CA HIS A 48 -4.34 7.25 -5.13
C HIS A 48 -2.91 7.34 -4.56
N GLN A 49 -1.88 7.24 -5.41
CA GLN A 49 -0.48 7.19 -4.96
C GLN A 49 -0.10 8.35 -4.05
N SER A 50 -0.54 9.57 -4.37
CA SER A 50 -0.23 10.77 -3.59
C SER A 50 -0.89 10.74 -2.20
N GLU A 51 -2.14 10.30 -2.13
CA GLU A 51 -2.91 10.16 -0.88
C GLU A 51 -2.31 9.06 0.02
N LEU A 52 -1.88 7.95 -0.59
CA LEU A 52 -1.17 6.88 0.09
C LEU A 52 0.16 7.35 0.70
N LEU A 53 0.91 8.17 -0.01
CA LEU A 53 2.15 8.76 0.51
C LEU A 53 1.89 9.76 1.64
N GLU A 54 0.78 10.50 1.60
CA GLU A 54 0.36 11.35 2.71
C GLU A 54 -0.01 10.51 3.93
N ASN A 55 -0.82 9.46 3.75
CA ASN A 55 -1.17 8.53 4.80
C ASN A 55 0.05 7.84 5.40
N TRP A 56 1.04 7.49 4.59
CA TRP A 56 2.32 6.97 5.07
C TRP A 56 3.04 7.96 6.00
N LYS A 57 3.08 9.24 5.63
CA LYS A 57 3.65 10.30 6.48
C LYS A 57 2.85 10.46 7.79
N ASN A 58 1.53 10.43 7.71
CA ASN A 58 0.65 10.52 8.88
C ASN A 58 0.85 9.33 9.82
N ALA A 59 0.90 8.10 9.29
CA ALA A 59 1.19 6.89 10.05
C ALA A 59 2.51 6.98 10.82
N ARG A 60 3.59 7.40 10.15
CA ARG A 60 4.91 7.61 10.79
C ARG A 60 4.88 8.65 11.91
N GLN A 61 4.00 9.64 11.80
CA GLN A 61 3.81 10.69 12.80
C GLN A 61 2.75 10.35 13.85
N ARG A 62 2.16 9.13 13.81
CA ARG A 62 1.04 8.71 14.66
C ARG A 62 -0.18 9.65 14.56
N LYS A 63 -0.39 10.22 13.37
CA LYS A 63 -1.56 11.03 13.04
C LYS A 63 -2.68 10.14 12.47
N PRO A 64 -3.95 10.57 12.57
CA PRO A 64 -5.05 9.91 11.87
C PRO A 64 -4.77 9.79 10.38
N LEU A 65 -5.22 8.68 9.78
CA LEU A 65 -5.16 8.48 8.33
C LEU A 65 -6.37 9.14 7.67
N ASN A 66 -6.17 9.69 6.49
CA ASN A 66 -7.22 10.18 5.62
C ASN A 66 -7.90 8.99 4.94
N ARG A 67 -9.22 9.07 4.79
CA ARG A 67 -9.96 8.11 3.97
C ARG A 67 -9.56 8.30 2.51
N ILE A 68 -9.28 7.19 1.83
CA ILE A 68 -9.06 7.13 0.39
C ILE A 68 -10.24 6.41 -0.21
N ASP A 69 -10.79 6.93 -1.30
CA ASP A 69 -11.93 6.31 -1.96
C ASP A 69 -11.53 4.99 -2.65
N PRO A 70 -12.46 4.02 -2.75
CA PRO A 70 -12.19 2.76 -3.43
C PRO A 70 -12.07 2.98 -4.96
N LEU A 71 -11.55 1.96 -5.65
CA LEU A 71 -11.56 1.94 -7.11
C LEU A 71 -13.01 2.07 -7.64
N PRO A 72 -13.28 2.94 -8.63
CA PRO A 72 -14.62 3.18 -9.18
C PRO A 72 -15.31 1.96 -9.79
#